data_AF-A0A7X0AHN2-F1
#
_entry.id   AF-A0A7X0AHN2-F1
#
_cell.length_a   1.000
_cell.length_b   1.000
_cell.length_c   1.000
_cell.angle_alpha   90.00
_cell.angle_beta   90.00
_cell.angle_gamma   90.00
#
_symmetry.space_group_name_H-M   'P 1'
#
loop_
_entity.id
_entity.type
_entity.pdbx_description
1 polymer ?
#
loop_
_entity_poly.entity_id
_entity_poly.type
_entity_poly.pdbx_seq_one_letter_code
_entity_poly.pdbx_strand_id
1 'polypeptide(L)'
;MTTNARIRTIANGITAEMIAEQTHLLYDPSTGSGVVSFQARESLFVNNAYQPLNGDYDVLQVTIADIAPRCFGVGTDPVTGADLSQVSTAGLALVIKVAYDTLYNERAAVMAAHAEAAAASLMPAPVSETAVG
;
A
#
# COMPACT_ATOMS: atom_id res chain seq x y z
N MET A 1 23.92 -4.72 22.33
CA MET A 1 22.51 -4.74 21.88
C MET A 1 22.07 -3.30 21.70
N THR A 2 21.67 -2.91 20.50
CA THR A 2 21.12 -1.58 20.25
C THR A 2 19.69 -1.57 20.76
N THR A 3 19.36 -0.69 21.69
CA THR A 3 18.00 -0.53 22.21
C THR A 3 17.07 -0.12 21.05
N ASN A 4 16.02 -0.89 20.80
CA ASN A 4 15.00 -0.53 19.81
C ASN A 4 14.22 0.68 20.35
N ALA A 5 14.44 1.86 19.78
CA ALA A 5 13.81 3.10 20.21
C ALA A 5 12.28 3.09 20.10
N ARG A 6 11.70 2.15 19.33
CA ARG A 6 10.24 1.99 19.22
C ARG A 6 9.63 1.32 20.44
N ILE A 7 10.40 0.62 21.27
CA ILE A 7 9.87 -0.20 22.38
C ILE A 7 10.33 0.37 23.71
N ARG A 8 9.39 0.66 24.61
CA ARG A 8 9.65 1.21 25.94
C ARG A 8 8.86 0.46 26.99
N THR A 9 9.53 -0.06 28.01
CA THR A 9 8.87 -0.62 29.20
C THR A 9 8.35 0.52 30.05
N ILE A 10 7.04 0.52 30.32
CA ILE A 10 6.38 1.57 31.13
C ILE A 10 6.21 1.10 32.58
N ALA A 11 5.85 -0.17 32.76
CA ALA A 11 5.70 -0.81 34.06
C ALA A 11 5.96 -2.32 33.93
N ASN A 12 5.94 -3.04 35.05
CA ASN A 12 6.19 -4.47 35.04
C ASN A 12 5.11 -5.20 34.21
N GLY A 13 5.52 -5.88 33.14
CA GLY A 13 4.61 -6.56 32.21
C GLY A 13 3.84 -5.64 31.25
N ILE A 14 4.15 -4.33 31.20
CA ILE A 14 3.51 -3.37 30.28
C ILE A 14 4.59 -2.70 29.42
N THR A 15 4.42 -2.86 28.10
CA THR A 15 5.32 -2.29 27.10
C THR A 15 4.53 -1.38 26.17
N ALA A 16 5.07 -0.21 25.88
CA ALA A 16 4.64 0.61 24.75
C ALA A 16 5.50 0.30 23.53
N GLU A 17 4.86 0.26 22.37
CA GLU A 17 5.52 0.15 21.07
C GLU A 17 5.02 1.23 20.11
N MET A 18 5.94 1.78 19.32
CA MET A 18 5.62 2.65 18.18
C MET A 18 5.32 1.80 16.96
N ILE A 19 4.04 1.78 16.57
CA ILE A 19 3.53 0.97 15.47
C ILE A 19 3.13 1.90 14.34
N ALA A 20 3.68 1.66 13.15
CA ALA A 20 3.24 2.32 11.93
C ALA A 20 1.87 1.77 11.52
N GLU A 21 0.79 2.43 11.95
CA GLU A 21 -0.59 2.03 11.62
C GLU A 21 -0.92 2.29 10.16
N GLN A 22 -0.27 3.30 9.56
CA GLN A 22 -0.44 3.62 8.14
C GLN A 22 0.91 3.79 7.47
N THR A 23 1.02 3.27 6.24
CA THR A 23 2.18 3.48 5.37
C THR A 23 1.69 4.01 4.04
N HIS A 24 2.20 5.17 3.64
CA HIS A 24 1.88 5.81 2.38
C HIS A 24 3.12 5.82 1.49
N LEU A 25 2.98 5.29 0.28
CA LEU A 25 3.96 5.43 -0.80
C LEU A 25 3.44 6.49 -1.77
N LEU A 26 4.14 7.61 -1.85
CA LEU A 26 3.83 8.69 -2.78
C LEU A 26 4.84 8.67 -3.91
N TYR A 27 4.37 8.70 -5.15
CA TYR A 27 5.20 8.75 -6.35
C TYR A 27 4.92 10.06 -7.10
N ASP A 28 5.98 10.79 -7.44
CA ASP A 28 5.91 11.97 -8.29
C ASP A 28 6.31 11.61 -9.73
N PRO A 29 5.36 11.61 -10.68
CA PRO A 29 5.63 11.28 -12.08
C PRO A 29 6.53 12.29 -12.78
N SER A 30 6.55 13.55 -12.36
CA SER A 30 7.29 14.62 -13.04
C SER A 30 8.79 14.51 -12.81
N THR A 31 9.18 14.06 -11.62
CA THR A 31 10.58 13.91 -11.21
C THR A 31 11.04 12.45 -11.16
N GLY A 32 10.12 11.49 -11.29
CA GLY A 32 10.42 10.07 -11.12
C GLY A 32 10.78 9.68 -9.68
N SER A 33 10.56 10.58 -8.72
CA SER A 33 10.90 10.39 -7.32
C SER A 33 9.75 9.79 -6.52
N GLY A 34 10.06 9.30 -5.32
CA GLY A 34 9.04 8.79 -4.42
C GLY A 34 9.39 9.03 -2.96
N VAL A 35 8.35 9.10 -2.15
CA VAL A 35 8.42 9.34 -0.71
C VAL A 35 7.65 8.24 0.01
N VAL A 36 8.23 7.76 1.10
CA VAL A 36 7.60 6.88 2.07
C VAL A 36 7.23 7.73 3.28
N SER A 37 5.99 7.61 3.74
CA SER A 37 5.51 8.19 4.99
C SER A 37 4.94 7.10 5.88
N PHE A 38 5.56 6.89 7.03
CA PHE A 38 5.02 6.04 8.10
C PHE A 38 4.31 6.93 9.12
N GLN A 39 3.03 6.67 9.34
CA GLN A 39 2.26 7.32 10.39
C GLN A 39 2.18 6.35 11.55
N ALA A 40 2.99 6.60 12.58
CA ALA A 40 3.13 5.74 13.74
C ALA A 40 2.40 6.31 14.95
N ARG A 41 1.89 5.41 15.79
CA ARG A 41 1.27 5.77 17.06
C ARG A 41 1.70 4.83 18.17
N GLU A 42 1.79 5.36 19.38
CA GLU A 42 2.10 4.57 20.57
C GLU A 42 0.94 3.63 20.86
N SER A 43 1.26 2.34 20.98
CA SER A 43 0.32 1.30 21.37
C SER A 43 0.83 0.58 22.61
N LEU A 44 -0.06 0.31 23.56
CA LEU A 44 0.25 -0.53 24.71
C LEU A 44 0.03 -2.00 24.36
N PHE A 45 1.00 -2.84 24.70
CA PHE A 45 0.81 -4.29 24.63
C PHE A 45 0.37 -4.81 26.00
N VAL A 46 -0.91 -5.15 26.12
CA VAL A 46 -1.54 -5.64 27.37
C VAL A 46 -2.46 -6.81 27.02
N ASN A 47 -2.44 -7.87 27.83
CA ASN A 47 -3.27 -9.07 27.63
C ASN A 47 -3.14 -9.67 26.21
N ASN A 48 -1.91 -9.68 25.68
CA ASN A 48 -1.59 -10.23 24.37
C ASN A 48 -2.28 -9.51 23.18
N ALA A 49 -2.63 -8.23 23.36
CA ALA A 49 -3.20 -7.38 22.32
C ALA A 49 -2.57 -5.98 22.35
N TYR A 50 -2.46 -5.37 21.18
CA TYR A 50 -2.08 -3.96 21.05
C TYR A 50 -3.31 -3.08 21.21
N GLN A 51 -3.22 -2.12 22.11
CA GLN A 51 -4.24 -1.10 22.37
C GLN A 51 -3.67 0.26 21.95
N PRO A 52 -4.14 0.84 20.83
CA PRO A 52 -3.65 2.12 20.37
C PRO A 52 -4.01 3.20 21.39
N LEU A 53 -3.04 4.03 21.74
CA LEU A 53 -3.30 5.20 22.57
C LEU A 53 -3.98 6.27 21.73
N ASN A 54 -4.72 7.18 22.38
CA ASN A 54 -5.30 8.31 21.68
C ASN A 54 -4.24 9.39 21.50
N GLY A 55 -4.18 10.03 20.33
CA GLY A 55 -3.19 11.06 20.04
C GLY A 55 -2.94 11.25 18.54
N ASP A 56 -2.07 12.21 18.22
CA ASP A 56 -1.63 12.46 16.85
C ASP A 56 -0.66 11.39 16.37
N TYR A 57 -0.53 11.26 15.05
CA TYR A 57 0.47 10.39 14.44
C TYR A 57 1.86 11.04 14.51
N ASP A 58 2.85 10.26 14.92
CA ASP A 58 4.26 10.57 14.66
C ASP A 58 4.57 10.19 13.21
N VAL A 59 4.93 11.19 12.40
CA VAL A 59 5.10 11.03 10.96
C VAL A 59 6.59 10.95 10.63
N LEU A 60 7.04 9.75 10.26
CA LEU A 60 8.36 9.53 9.70
C LEU A 60 8.28 9.55 8.18
N GLN A 61 8.74 10.64 7.56
CA GLN A 61 8.77 10.78 6.12
C GLN A 61 10.20 10.77 5.59
N VAL A 62 10.46 10.00 4.54
CA VAL A 62 11.78 9.87 3.90
C VAL A 62 11.64 9.63 2.41
N THR A 63 12.59 10.10 1.61
CA THR A 63 12.60 9.78 0.18
C THR A 63 13.02 8.32 -0.02
N ILE A 64 12.46 7.66 -1.04
CA ILE A 64 12.85 6.29 -1.38
C ILE A 64 14.34 6.25 -1.77
N ALA A 65 14.85 7.31 -2.41
CA ALA A 65 16.27 7.43 -2.76
C ALA A 65 17.21 7.43 -1.54
N ASP A 66 16.80 8.06 -0.42
CA ASP A 66 17.62 8.13 0.78
C ASP A 66 17.57 6.84 1.62
N ILE A 67 16.41 6.17 1.67
CA ILE A 67 16.27 4.95 2.47
C ILE A 67 16.72 3.69 1.73
N ALA A 68 16.58 3.65 0.41
CA ALA A 68 16.84 2.43 -0.32
C ALA A 68 18.29 1.93 -0.24
N PRO A 69 19.35 2.75 -0.31
CA PRO A 69 20.72 2.29 -0.08
C PRO A 69 20.98 1.76 1.34
N ARG A 70 20.12 2.13 2.30
CA ARG A 70 20.21 1.69 3.71
C ARG A 70 19.48 0.38 3.96
N CYS A 71 18.54 0.03 3.10
CA CYS A 71 17.62 -1.10 3.30
C CYS A 71 17.68 -2.16 2.20
N PHE A 72 18.19 -1.84 1.01
CA PHE A 72 18.20 -2.71 -0.16
C PHE A 72 19.59 -2.73 -0.83
N GLY A 73 19.86 -3.77 -1.61
CA GLY A 73 21.11 -3.93 -2.37
C GLY A 73 22.22 -4.71 -1.66
N VAL A 74 22.14 -4.89 -0.33
CA VAL A 74 23.01 -5.79 0.44
C VAL A 74 22.25 -6.43 1.59
N GLY A 75 22.51 -7.72 1.86
CA GLY A 75 22.00 -8.42 3.04
C GLY A 75 20.66 -9.14 2.85
N THR A 76 20.05 -9.48 3.98
CA THR A 76 18.87 -10.35 4.06
C THR A 76 17.78 -9.63 4.86
N ASP A 77 16.52 -9.75 4.43
CA ASP A 77 15.39 -9.24 5.18
C ASP A 77 15.37 -9.87 6.59
N PRO A 78 15.45 -9.08 7.67
CA PRO A 78 15.47 -9.61 9.02
C PRO A 78 14.15 -10.25 9.46
N VAL A 79 13.06 -10.05 8.72
CA VAL A 79 11.75 -10.63 9.05
C VAL A 79 11.53 -11.97 8.35
N THR A 80 11.73 -12.02 7.03
CA THR A 80 11.42 -13.21 6.22
C THR A 80 12.64 -14.04 5.83
N GLY A 81 13.85 -13.50 5.93
CA GLY A 81 15.06 -14.15 5.45
C GLY A 81 15.28 -14.03 3.93
N ALA A 82 14.51 -13.19 3.22
CA ALA A 82 14.68 -12.98 1.78
C ALA A 82 15.99 -12.27 1.42
N ASP A 83 16.63 -12.67 0.33
CA ASP A 83 17.81 -11.97 -0.21
C ASP A 83 17.40 -10.61 -0.80
N LEU A 84 17.96 -9.53 -0.26
CA LEU A 84 17.68 -8.16 -0.68
C LEU A 84 18.64 -7.66 -1.76
N SER A 85 19.63 -8.46 -2.16
CA SER A 85 20.59 -8.11 -3.21
C SER A 85 19.92 -7.84 -4.56
N GLN A 86 18.77 -8.47 -4.81
CA GLN A 86 18.01 -8.34 -6.05
C GLN A 86 17.01 -7.18 -6.02
N VAL A 87 16.82 -6.53 -4.86
CA VAL A 87 15.86 -5.45 -4.71
C VAL A 87 16.54 -4.13 -5.06
N SER A 88 16.10 -3.51 -6.15
CA SER A 88 16.56 -2.17 -6.55
C SER A 88 15.48 -1.12 -6.31
N THR A 89 15.91 0.08 -5.94
CA THR A 89 15.03 1.25 -5.77
C THR A 89 14.22 1.55 -7.01
N ALA A 90 14.87 1.48 -8.17
CA ALA A 90 14.24 1.69 -9.47
C ALA A 90 13.21 0.59 -9.77
N GLY A 91 13.50 -0.66 -9.41
CA GLY A 91 12.56 -1.77 -9.52
C GLY A 91 11.30 -1.57 -8.66
N LEU A 92 11.46 -1.12 -7.41
CA LEU A 92 10.33 -0.80 -6.52
C LEU A 92 9.42 0.28 -7.11
N ALA A 93 10.00 1.36 -7.65
CA ALA A 93 9.24 2.42 -8.31
C ALA A 93 8.52 1.92 -9.58
N LEU A 94 9.14 1.01 -10.34
CA LEU A 94 8.52 0.39 -11.52
C LEU A 94 7.33 -0.51 -11.16
N VAL A 95 7.43 -1.30 -10.09
CA VAL A 95 6.32 -2.16 -9.62
C VAL A 95 5.07 -1.33 -9.35
N ILE A 96 5.20 -0.18 -8.69
CA ILE A 96 4.07 0.71 -8.38
C ILE A 96 3.40 1.22 -9.67
N LYS A 97 4.21 1.68 -10.63
CA LYS A 97 3.72 2.20 -11.91
C LYS A 97 2.97 1.14 -12.71
N VAL A 98 3.60 -0.03 -12.87
CA VAL A 98 3.03 -1.14 -13.64
C VAL A 98 1.77 -1.66 -12.96
N ALA A 99 1.79 -1.82 -11.63
CA ALA A 99 0.60 -2.24 -10.89
C ALA A 99 -0.55 -1.24 -11.05
N TYR A 100 -0.27 0.07 -10.96
CA TYR A 100 -1.29 1.09 -11.17
C TYR A 100 -1.88 1.04 -12.57
N ASP A 101 -1.05 1.01 -13.62
CA ASP A 101 -1.50 0.97 -15.01
C ASP A 101 -2.37 -0.27 -15.28
N THR A 102 -1.88 -1.45 -14.88
CA THR A 102 -2.62 -2.71 -15.01
C THR A 102 -3.98 -2.64 -14.31
N LEU A 103 -4.00 -2.30 -13.01
CA LEU A 103 -5.24 -2.26 -12.23
C LEU A 103 -6.23 -1.20 -12.73
N TYR A 104 -5.73 -0.07 -13.21
CA TYR A 104 -6.57 0.98 -13.78
C TYR A 104 -7.22 0.52 -15.10
N ASN A 105 -6.44 -0.11 -15.97
CA ASN A 105 -6.92 -0.63 -17.25
C ASN A 105 -7.90 -1.79 -17.05
N GLU A 106 -7.64 -2.68 -16.10
CA GLU A 106 -8.59 -3.74 -15.69
C GLU A 106 -9.91 -3.14 -15.21
N ARG A 107 -9.85 -2.14 -14.33
CA ARG A 107 -11.05 -1.43 -13.86
C ARG A 107 -11.82 -0.78 -15.00
N ALA A 108 -11.11 -0.10 -15.91
CA ALA A 108 -11.72 0.55 -17.07
C ALA A 108 -12.44 -0.46 -17.98
N ALA A 109 -11.83 -1.63 -18.22
CA ALA A 109 -12.42 -2.71 -19.00
C ALA A 109 -13.72 -3.25 -18.33
N VAL A 110 -13.71 -3.46 -17.01
CA VAL A 110 -14.91 -3.87 -16.27
C VAL A 110 -16.02 -2.83 -16.38
N MET A 111 -15.70 -1.54 -16.23
CA MET A 111 -16.68 -0.47 -16.36
C MET A 111 -17.27 -0.37 -17.78
N ALA A 112 -16.45 -0.55 -18.81
CA ALA A 112 -16.91 -0.58 -20.20
C ALA A 112 -17.88 -1.74 -20.46
N ALA A 113 -17.55 -2.95 -19.98
CA ALA A 113 -18.42 -4.11 -20.10
C ALA A 113 -19.77 -3.92 -19.39
N HIS A 114 -19.76 -3.31 -18.20
CA HIS A 114 -21.00 -2.98 -17.48
C HIS A 114 -21.85 -1.95 -18.24
N ALA A 115 -21.22 -0.93 -18.85
CA ALA A 115 -21.92 0.07 -19.64
C ALA A 115 -22.55 -0.54 -20.91
N GLU A 116 -21.85 -1.45 -21.59
CA GLU A 116 -22.36 -2.16 -22.77
C GLU A 116 -23.53 -3.08 -22.41
N ALA A 117 -23.42 -3.83 -21.31
CA ALA A 117 -24.52 -4.67 -20.81
C ALA A 117 -25.76 -3.84 -20.42
N ALA A 118 -25.56 -2.69 -19.79
CA ALA A 118 -26.65 -1.77 -19.46
C ALA A 118 -27.32 -1.19 -20.71
N ALA A 119 -26.54 -0.82 -21.74
CA ALA A 119 -27.06 -0.33 -23.01
C ALA A 119 -27.86 -1.41 -23.76
N ALA A 120 -27.37 -2.66 -23.76
CA ALA A 120 -28.08 -3.79 -24.37
C ALA A 120 -29.41 -4.10 -23.67
N SER A 121 -29.48 -3.95 -22.34
CA SER A 121 -30.71 -4.15 -21.56
C SER A 121 -31.78 -3.08 -21.79
N LEU A 122 -31.42 -1.93 -22.37
CA LEU A 122 -32.33 -0.80 -22.64
C LEU A 122 -32.83 -0.79 -24.09
N MET A 123 -32.36 -1.69 -24.96
CA MET A 123 -32.85 -1.78 -26.34
C MET A 123 -34.20 -2.54 -26.38
N PRO A 124 -35.27 -1.95 -26.94
CA PRO A 124 -36.54 -2.65 -27.11
C PRO A 124 -36.39 -3.83 -28.08
N ALA A 125 -37.08 -4.93 -27.79
CA ALA A 125 -37.10 -6.11 -28.65
C ALA A 125 -37.49 -5.71 -30.09
N PRO A 126 -36.86 -6.28 -31.13
CA PRO A 126 -37.23 -5.98 -32.50
C PRO A 126 -38.71 -6.31 -32.70
N VAL A 127 -39.47 -5.31 -33.16
CA VAL A 127 -40.89 -5.48 -33.45
C VAL A 127 -40.99 -6.48 -34.59
N SER A 128 -41.44 -7.70 -34.29
CA SER A 128 -41.70 -8.73 -35.29
C SER A 128 -42.82 -8.23 -36.19
N GLU A 129 -42.47 -7.69 -37.35
CA GLU A 129 -43.41 -7.33 -38.40
C GLU A 129 -43.90 -8.63 -39.07
N THR A 130 -44.80 -9.35 -38.41
CA THR A 130 -45.55 -10.44 -39.05
C THR A 130 -46.46 -9.81 -40.10
N ALA A 131 -46.03 -9.92 -41.35
CA ALA A 131 -46.80 -9.58 -42.54
C ALA A 131 -48.20 -10.21 -42.47
N VAL A 132 -49.22 -9.35 -42.47
CA VAL A 132 -50.62 -9.75 -42.63
C VAL A 132 -50.83 -10.06 -44.11
N GLY A 133 -51.02 -11.34 -44.42
CA GLY A 133 -51.51 -11.84 -45.71
C GLY A 133 -52.91 -12.39 -45.56
#